data_AF-A0A6G1YMU5-F1
#
_entry.id   AF-A0A6G1YMU5-F1
#
_cell.length_a   1.000
_cell.length_b   1.000
_cell.length_c   1.000
_cell.angle_alpha   90.00
_cell.angle_beta   90.00
_cell.angle_gamma   90.00
#
_symmetry.space_group_name_H-M   'P 1'
#
loop_
_entity.id
_entity.type
_entity.pdbx_description
1 polymer ?
#
loop_
_entity_poly.entity_id
_entity_poly.type
_entity_poly.pdbx_seq_one_letter_code
_entity_poly.pdbx_strand_id
1 'polypeptide(L)'
;MVIVSVVVRDFGSHMLQKISELENKSNIKLPVTKKILLAETGTVEQILSILTNSETIVNVLKQTEDRELILRDVCIASKKTGETLVKARSRFFLANMPGDIINQIKRKNLGIGNIIIRHELETFRKIIKIGYNSKSNSIFRVYHIIHHGKVAIEIKECFTSDIDSNVNLALDAENSSQHY
;
A
#
# COMPACT_ATOMS: atom_id res chain seq x y z
N MET A 1 -13.14 5.97 19.99
CA MET A 1 -12.13 5.67 18.96
C MET A 1 -12.87 5.47 17.64
N VAL A 2 -12.63 6.30 16.63
CA VAL A 2 -13.44 6.27 15.40
C VAL A 2 -12.54 5.90 14.22
N ILE A 3 -12.68 4.67 13.75
CA ILE A 3 -12.18 4.27 12.43
C ILE A 3 -13.33 4.51 11.46
N VAL A 4 -13.14 5.45 10.54
CA VAL A 4 -14.10 5.74 9.49
C VAL A 4 -13.65 5.07 8.21
N SER A 5 -14.59 4.50 7.47
CA SER A 5 -14.27 3.87 6.20
C SER A 5 -15.40 3.98 5.19
N VAL A 6 -15.00 3.96 3.92
CA VAL A 6 -15.89 4.01 2.77
C VAL A 6 -15.61 2.79 1.90
N VAL A 7 -16.68 2.10 1.49
CA VAL A 7 -16.59 0.97 0.56
C VAL A 7 -16.54 1.51 -0.87
N VAL A 8 -15.62 0.97 -1.67
CA VAL A 8 -15.43 1.31 -3.07
C VAL A 8 -15.99 0.15 -3.90
N ARG A 9 -17.11 0.38 -4.61
CA ARG A 9 -17.83 -0.66 -5.36
C ARG A 9 -17.62 -0.58 -6.87
N ASP A 10 -17.20 0.57 -7.34
CA ASP A 10 -17.09 1.00 -8.72
C ASP A 10 -15.68 0.80 -9.30
N PHE A 11 -14.92 -0.13 -8.72
CA PHE A 11 -13.55 -0.46 -9.13
C PHE A 11 -12.57 0.74 -9.09
N GLY A 12 -12.89 1.80 -8.34
CA GLY A 12 -12.06 3.00 -8.24
C GLY A 12 -12.29 4.02 -9.36
N SER A 13 -13.31 3.85 -10.21
CA SER A 13 -13.63 4.83 -11.26
C SER A 13 -13.99 6.23 -10.70
N HIS A 14 -14.50 6.32 -9.46
CA HIS A 14 -14.84 7.58 -8.81
C HIS A 14 -14.10 7.76 -7.47
N MET A 15 -12.79 7.47 -7.43
CA MET A 15 -11.99 7.60 -6.20
C MET A 15 -12.08 8.98 -5.55
N LEU A 16 -12.13 10.08 -6.33
CA LEU A 16 -12.26 11.42 -5.77
C LEU A 16 -13.54 11.59 -4.95
N GLN A 17 -14.67 11.07 -5.44
CA GLN A 17 -15.95 11.12 -4.72
C GLN A 17 -15.87 10.28 -3.43
N LYS A 18 -15.26 9.09 -3.49
CA LYS A 18 -15.09 8.21 -2.33
C LYS A 18 -14.17 8.81 -1.26
N ILE A 19 -13.12 9.50 -1.67
CA ILE A 19 -12.23 10.25 -0.78
C ILE A 19 -12.99 11.42 -0.15
N SER A 20 -13.79 12.17 -0.93
CA SER A 20 -14.63 13.25 -0.39
C SER A 20 -15.65 12.73 0.62
N GLU A 21 -16.26 11.56 0.36
CA GLU A 21 -17.16 10.89 1.30
C GLU A 21 -16.43 10.54 2.61
N LEU A 22 -15.18 10.06 2.52
CA LEU A 22 -14.35 9.76 3.68
C LEU A 22 -13.96 11.01 4.47
N GLU A 23 -13.55 12.09 3.80
CA GLU A 23 -13.24 13.41 4.38
C GLU A 23 -14.45 13.93 5.19
N ASN A 24 -15.64 13.92 4.59
CA ASN A 24 -16.87 14.39 5.22
C ASN A 24 -17.25 13.54 6.44
N LYS A 25 -17.24 12.21 6.32
CA LYS A 25 -17.57 11.31 7.44
C LYS A 25 -16.57 11.38 8.59
N SER A 26 -15.32 11.74 8.30
CA SER A 26 -14.26 11.85 9.30
C SER A 26 -14.08 13.28 9.83
N ASN A 27 -14.77 14.26 9.25
CA ASN A 27 -14.58 15.69 9.50
C ASN A 27 -13.11 16.14 9.39
N ILE A 28 -12.44 15.76 8.31
CA ILE A 28 -11.04 16.13 8.01
C ILE A 28 -10.88 16.59 6.57
N LYS A 29 -9.75 17.26 6.28
CA LYS A 29 -9.24 17.43 4.92
C LYS A 29 -7.92 16.69 4.77
N LEU A 30 -7.86 15.77 3.80
CA LEU A 30 -6.64 15.02 3.50
C LEU A 30 -5.74 15.85 2.56
N PRO A 31 -4.42 15.92 2.82
CA PRO A 31 -3.45 16.42 1.84
C PRO A 31 -3.48 15.60 0.55
N VAL A 32 -3.06 16.21 -0.57
CA VAL A 32 -3.04 15.57 -1.89
C VAL A 32 -2.25 14.26 -1.88
N THR A 33 -1.11 14.24 -1.19
CA THR A 33 -0.27 13.03 -1.00
C THR A 33 -1.07 11.85 -0.45
N LYS A 34 -1.85 12.07 0.62
CA LYS A 34 -2.72 11.04 1.19
C LYS A 34 -3.83 10.62 0.23
N LYS A 35 -4.36 11.53 -0.59
CA LYS A 35 -5.37 11.18 -1.62
C LYS A 35 -4.78 10.29 -2.71
N ILE A 36 -3.57 10.60 -3.19
CA ILE A 36 -2.84 9.79 -4.17
C ILE A 36 -2.61 8.39 -3.60
N LEU A 37 -2.09 8.29 -2.36
CA LEU A 37 -1.87 7.00 -1.71
C LEU A 37 -3.15 6.18 -1.51
N LEU A 38 -4.31 6.83 -1.32
CA LEU A 38 -5.59 6.12 -1.26
C LEU A 38 -6.06 5.60 -2.63
N ALA A 39 -5.71 6.28 -3.72
CA ALA A 39 -6.18 5.97 -5.07
C ALA A 39 -5.20 5.12 -5.91
N GLU A 40 -3.93 5.04 -5.53
CA GLU A 40 -2.87 4.42 -6.33
C GLU A 40 -3.11 2.92 -6.60
N THR A 41 -2.98 2.48 -7.85
CA THR A 41 -3.16 1.05 -8.21
C THR A 41 -1.89 0.38 -8.72
N GLY A 42 -0.76 1.06 -8.78
CA GLY A 42 0.55 0.49 -9.07
C GLY A 42 1.22 -0.12 -7.84
N THR A 43 2.56 -0.11 -7.83
CA THR A 43 3.33 -0.58 -6.67
C THR A 43 3.50 0.53 -5.64
N VAL A 44 3.21 0.22 -4.38
CA VAL A 44 3.32 1.20 -3.29
C VAL A 44 4.77 1.58 -3.05
N GLU A 45 5.68 0.64 -3.23
CA GLU A 45 7.12 0.85 -3.13
C GLU A 45 7.59 1.97 -4.07
N GLN A 46 7.12 1.99 -5.32
CA GLN A 46 7.49 3.03 -6.30
C GLN A 46 6.94 4.40 -5.93
N ILE A 47 5.63 4.53 -5.64
CA ILE A 47 5.05 5.84 -5.32
C ILE A 47 5.65 6.41 -4.03
N LEU A 48 5.91 5.57 -3.02
CA LEU A 48 6.56 6.03 -1.79
C LEU A 48 7.99 6.48 -2.07
N SER A 49 8.71 5.79 -2.94
CA SER A 49 10.07 6.21 -3.30
C SER A 49 10.10 7.57 -3.98
N ILE A 50 9.14 7.82 -4.87
CA ILE A 50 8.97 9.13 -5.51
C ILE A 50 8.63 10.20 -4.47
N LEU A 51 7.62 9.95 -3.64
CA LEU A 51 7.12 10.91 -2.67
C LEU A 51 8.14 11.27 -1.57
N THR A 52 9.02 10.34 -1.22
CA THR A 52 10.02 10.53 -0.15
C THR A 52 11.43 10.80 -0.67
N ASN A 53 11.61 10.83 -1.99
CA ASN A 53 12.92 10.89 -2.66
C ASN A 53 13.94 9.91 -2.05
N SER A 54 13.48 8.68 -1.81
CA SER A 54 14.24 7.65 -1.09
C SER A 54 13.80 6.26 -1.56
N GLU A 55 14.75 5.41 -1.92
CA GLU A 55 14.42 4.01 -2.19
C GLU A 55 13.72 3.36 -0.99
N THR A 56 12.76 2.48 -1.27
CA THR A 56 12.07 1.72 -0.23
C THR A 56 12.65 0.32 -0.06
N ILE A 57 12.49 -0.23 1.15
CA ILE A 57 12.79 -1.62 1.47
C ILE A 57 11.56 -2.27 2.11
N VAL A 58 11.29 -3.52 1.73
CA VAL A 58 10.20 -4.33 2.29
C VAL A 58 10.78 -5.32 3.29
N ASN A 59 10.35 -5.24 4.54
CA ASN A 59 10.73 -6.17 5.59
C ASN A 59 9.55 -7.09 5.93
N VAL A 60 9.75 -8.41 5.81
CA VAL A 60 8.75 -9.40 6.22
C VAL A 60 8.81 -9.56 7.73
N LEU A 61 7.76 -9.13 8.43
CA LEU A 61 7.67 -9.17 9.89
C LEU A 61 7.16 -10.51 10.39
N LYS A 62 6.15 -11.05 9.69
CA LYS A 62 5.53 -12.33 10.05
C LYS A 62 4.97 -12.98 8.81
N GLN A 63 5.10 -14.30 8.73
CA GLN A 63 4.39 -15.12 7.74
C GLN A 63 3.90 -16.41 8.39
N THR A 64 2.62 -16.72 8.21
CA THR A 64 2.02 -17.99 8.59
C THR A 64 1.42 -18.65 7.35
N GLU A 65 1.54 -19.97 7.28
CA GLU A 65 1.19 -20.73 6.09
C GLU A 65 0.32 -21.91 6.50
N ASP A 66 -0.76 -22.14 5.76
CA ASP A 66 -1.54 -23.37 5.80
C ASP A 66 -1.74 -23.92 4.37
N ARG A 67 -2.64 -24.89 4.20
CA ARG A 67 -2.86 -25.55 2.90
C ARG A 67 -3.53 -24.64 1.88
N GLU A 68 -4.33 -23.68 2.31
CA GLU A 68 -5.16 -22.86 1.44
C GLU A 68 -4.64 -21.42 1.34
N LEU A 69 -3.95 -20.96 2.37
CA LEU A 69 -3.65 -19.56 2.58
C LEU A 69 -2.24 -19.30 3.10
N ILE A 70 -1.66 -18.19 2.66
CA ILE A 70 -0.53 -17.55 3.32
C ILE A 70 -1.01 -16.23 3.90
N LEU A 71 -0.69 -15.95 5.16
CA LEU A 71 -0.82 -14.63 5.77
C LEU A 71 0.56 -14.03 5.91
N ARG A 72 0.73 -12.77 5.49
CA ARG A 72 1.99 -12.05 5.64
C ARG A 72 1.76 -10.66 6.18
N ASP A 73 2.50 -10.32 7.23
CA ASP A 73 2.67 -8.95 7.69
C ASP A 73 4.03 -8.43 7.25
N VAL A 74 4.04 -7.25 6.66
CA VAL A 74 5.26 -6.56 6.21
C VAL A 74 5.26 -5.12 6.70
N CYS A 75 6.45 -4.52 6.79
CA CYS A 75 6.59 -3.08 6.74
C CYS A 75 7.38 -2.65 5.50
N ILE A 76 7.01 -1.50 4.96
CA ILE A 76 7.78 -0.79 3.93
C ILE A 76 8.42 0.39 4.61
N ALA A 77 9.73 0.51 4.49
CA ALA A 77 10.53 1.55 5.12
C ALA A 77 11.37 2.32 4.08
N SER A 78 11.68 3.57 4.39
CA SER A 78 12.67 4.36 3.65
C SER A 78 14.08 3.78 3.89
N LYS A 79 14.86 3.53 2.84
CA LYS A 79 16.26 3.10 2.99
C LYS A 79 17.14 4.20 3.57
N LYS A 80 16.85 5.47 3.25
CA LYS A 80 17.61 6.62 3.72
C LYS A 80 17.46 6.85 5.23
N THR A 81 16.24 6.74 5.75
CA THR A 81 15.93 7.09 7.16
C THR A 81 15.64 5.89 8.05
N GLY A 82 15.36 4.72 7.47
CA GLY A 82 14.89 3.53 8.20
C GLY A 82 13.44 3.66 8.70
N GLU A 83 12.79 4.79 8.48
CA GLU A 83 11.44 5.05 8.97
C GLU A 83 10.41 4.17 8.26
N THR A 84 9.47 3.62 9.04
CA THR A 84 8.34 2.85 8.48
C THR A 84 7.32 3.79 7.85
N LEU A 85 7.09 3.63 6.55
CA LEU A 85 6.11 4.39 5.78
C LEU A 85 4.76 3.67 5.72
N VAL A 86 4.79 2.34 5.60
CA VAL A 86 3.58 1.51 5.48
C VAL A 86 3.70 0.24 6.29
N LYS A 87 2.60 -0.13 6.94
CA LYS A 87 2.38 -1.48 7.47
C LYS A 87 1.33 -2.16 6.61
N ALA A 88 1.65 -3.32 6.06
CA ALA A 88 0.72 -4.06 5.21
C ALA A 88 0.50 -5.48 5.70
N ARG A 89 -0.74 -5.94 5.57
CA ARG A 89 -1.15 -7.33 5.79
C ARG A 89 -1.73 -7.88 4.51
N SER A 90 -1.19 -9.01 4.07
CA SER A 90 -1.62 -9.71 2.86
C SER A 90 -2.20 -11.08 3.21
N ARG A 91 -3.28 -11.46 2.53
CA ARG A 91 -3.82 -12.81 2.50
C ARG A 91 -3.70 -13.34 1.07
N PHE A 92 -3.00 -14.44 0.90
CA PHE A 92 -2.74 -15.05 -0.39
C PHE A 92 -3.57 -16.32 -0.54
N PHE A 93 -4.44 -16.37 -1.54
CA PHE A 93 -5.29 -17.53 -1.81
C PHE A 93 -4.56 -18.47 -2.78
N LEU A 94 -3.99 -19.56 -2.25
CA LEU A 94 -3.05 -20.41 -2.98
C LEU A 94 -3.69 -21.09 -4.20
N ALA A 95 -4.97 -21.46 -4.11
CA ALA A 95 -5.70 -22.07 -5.22
C ALA A 95 -5.86 -21.15 -6.46
N ASN A 96 -5.63 -19.84 -6.30
CA ASN A 96 -5.84 -18.82 -7.33
C ASN A 96 -4.52 -18.24 -7.88
N MET A 97 -3.38 -18.89 -7.60
CA MET A 97 -2.06 -18.41 -8.00
C MET A 97 -1.21 -19.51 -8.65
N PRO A 98 -0.29 -19.13 -9.56
CA PRO A 98 0.71 -20.06 -10.08
C PRO A 98 1.65 -20.61 -8.99
N GLY A 99 2.06 -21.86 -9.14
CA GLY A 99 2.88 -22.57 -8.13
C GLY A 99 4.27 -21.97 -7.93
N ASP A 100 4.89 -21.47 -9.00
CA ASP A 100 6.15 -20.74 -8.99
C ASP A 100 6.06 -19.43 -8.18
N ILE A 101 4.97 -18.67 -8.34
CA ILE A 101 4.69 -17.45 -7.56
C ILE A 101 4.53 -17.80 -6.08
N ILE A 102 3.79 -18.86 -5.77
CA ILE A 102 3.63 -19.36 -4.39
C ILE A 102 5.00 -19.70 -3.78
N ASN A 103 5.85 -20.39 -4.52
CA ASN A 103 7.19 -20.75 -4.05
C ASN A 103 8.05 -19.51 -3.77
N GLN A 104 7.97 -18.47 -4.61
CA GLN A 104 8.67 -17.20 -4.37
C GLN A 104 8.13 -16.46 -3.14
N ILE A 105 6.81 -16.45 -2.94
CA ILE A 105 6.20 -15.93 -1.72
C ILE A 105 6.78 -16.69 -0.52
N LYS A 106 6.77 -18.03 -0.52
CA LYS A 106 7.30 -18.83 0.61
C LYS A 106 8.75 -18.53 0.99
N ARG A 107 9.59 -18.08 0.05
CA ARG A 107 11.00 -17.70 0.29
C ARG A 107 11.20 -16.42 1.11
N LYS A 108 10.17 -15.57 1.25
CA LYS A 108 10.18 -14.32 2.07
C LYS A 108 11.27 -13.30 1.71
N ASN A 109 11.89 -13.39 0.54
CA ASN A 109 13.02 -12.55 0.13
C ASN A 109 12.61 -11.35 -0.75
N LEU A 110 11.37 -11.32 -1.25
CA LEU A 110 10.88 -10.30 -2.18
C LEU A 110 9.51 -9.74 -1.75
N GLY A 111 9.32 -8.45 -2.02
CA GLY A 111 8.01 -7.79 -1.98
C GLY A 111 7.08 -8.33 -3.07
N ILE A 112 5.77 -8.28 -2.82
CA ILE A 112 4.75 -8.86 -3.71
C ILE A 112 4.76 -8.18 -5.07
N GLY A 113 4.91 -6.85 -5.10
CA GLY A 113 5.00 -6.08 -6.36
C GLY A 113 6.14 -6.57 -7.25
N ASN A 114 7.32 -6.79 -6.66
CA ASN A 114 8.48 -7.31 -7.38
C ASN A 114 8.30 -8.76 -7.87
N ILE A 115 7.61 -9.61 -7.11
CA ILE A 115 7.30 -10.98 -7.55
C ILE A 115 6.40 -10.93 -8.78
N ILE A 116 5.33 -10.13 -8.75
CA ILE A 116 4.38 -9.97 -9.86
C ILE A 116 5.10 -9.46 -11.11
N ILE A 117 5.88 -8.38 -10.99
CA ILE A 117 6.59 -7.77 -12.12
C ILE A 117 7.61 -8.74 -12.73
N ARG A 118 8.42 -9.42 -11.91
CA ARG A 118 9.48 -10.32 -12.40
C ARG A 118 8.96 -11.55 -13.15
N HIS A 119 7.74 -11.98 -12.85
CA HIS A 119 7.09 -13.10 -13.53
C HIS A 119 6.08 -12.62 -14.58
N GLU A 120 6.04 -11.31 -14.86
CA GLU A 120 5.11 -10.69 -15.82
C GLU A 120 3.65 -11.13 -15.57
N LEU A 121 3.30 -11.29 -14.29
CA LEU A 121 2.01 -11.88 -13.93
C LEU A 121 0.89 -10.87 -14.22
N GLU A 122 0.05 -11.22 -15.20
CA GLU A 122 -1.13 -10.45 -15.55
C GLU A 122 -2.11 -10.40 -14.37
N THR A 123 -2.33 -9.19 -13.86
CA THR A 123 -3.18 -8.95 -12.70
C THR A 123 -4.00 -7.68 -12.87
N PHE A 124 -5.14 -7.65 -12.19
CA PHE A 124 -5.96 -6.44 -12.05
C PHE A 124 -6.08 -6.07 -10.57
N ARG A 125 -5.89 -4.80 -10.23
CA ARG A 125 -5.97 -4.30 -8.85
C ARG A 125 -7.29 -3.59 -8.63
N LYS A 126 -8.02 -4.01 -7.61
CA LYS A 126 -9.34 -3.48 -7.25
C LYS A 126 -9.33 -2.95 -5.83
N ILE A 127 -9.36 -1.63 -5.66
CA ILE A 127 -9.60 -1.02 -4.34
C ILE A 127 -11.05 -1.30 -3.94
N ILE A 128 -11.24 -1.90 -2.76
CA ILE A 128 -12.57 -2.26 -2.24
C ILE A 128 -12.96 -1.41 -1.03
N LYS A 129 -11.99 -0.80 -0.35
CA LYS A 129 -12.23 -0.01 0.86
C LYS A 129 -11.11 0.98 1.09
N ILE A 130 -11.47 2.18 1.52
CA ILE A 130 -10.54 3.18 2.05
C ILE A 130 -11.00 3.62 3.44
N GLY A 131 -10.10 4.14 4.25
CA GLY A 131 -10.48 4.68 5.54
C GLY A 131 -9.41 5.50 6.22
N TYR A 132 -9.81 6.05 7.36
CA TYR A 132 -9.02 6.94 8.19
C TYR A 132 -9.14 6.52 9.66
N ASN A 133 -8.03 6.59 10.37
CA ASN A 133 -7.95 6.34 11.80
C ASN A 133 -7.52 7.63 12.52
N SER A 134 -8.45 8.23 13.25
CA SER A 134 -8.21 9.50 13.95
C SER A 134 -7.20 9.40 15.10
N LYS A 135 -7.01 8.22 15.69
CA LYS A 135 -6.05 8.04 16.81
C LYS A 135 -4.60 8.15 16.33
N SER A 136 -4.31 7.57 15.17
CA SER A 136 -2.96 7.52 14.59
C SER A 136 -2.77 8.51 13.45
N ASN A 137 -3.77 9.35 13.16
CA ASN A 137 -3.80 10.26 12.01
C ASN A 137 -3.37 9.58 10.69
N SER A 138 -3.79 8.33 10.51
CA SER A 138 -3.37 7.47 9.42
C SER A 138 -4.51 7.13 8.48
N ILE A 139 -4.18 7.01 7.20
CA ILE A 139 -5.08 6.47 6.19
C ILE A 139 -4.79 4.99 5.96
N PHE A 140 -5.79 4.26 5.50
CA PHE A 140 -5.62 2.90 5.06
C PHE A 140 -6.46 2.60 3.83
N ARG A 141 -6.06 1.57 3.10
CA ARG A 141 -6.84 1.00 2.01
C ARG A 141 -6.81 -0.52 2.05
N VAL A 142 -7.84 -1.13 1.50
CA VAL A 142 -7.94 -2.57 1.27
C VAL A 142 -8.25 -2.77 -0.20
N TYR A 143 -7.51 -3.67 -0.83
CA TYR A 143 -7.66 -3.98 -2.23
C TYR A 143 -7.41 -5.46 -2.51
N HIS A 144 -7.94 -5.89 -3.65
CA HIS A 144 -7.69 -7.21 -4.21
C HIS A 144 -6.71 -7.10 -5.38
N ILE A 145 -5.81 -8.07 -5.46
CA ILE A 145 -5.08 -8.41 -6.69
C ILE A 145 -5.80 -9.62 -7.28
N ILE A 146 -6.36 -9.43 -8.47
CA ILE A 146 -7.16 -10.40 -9.20
C ILE A 146 -6.30 -11.00 -10.30
N HIS A 147 -6.30 -12.33 -10.41
CA HIS A 147 -5.63 -13.09 -11.45
C HIS A 147 -6.60 -14.11 -12.04
N HIS A 148 -6.71 -14.18 -13.37
CA HIS A 148 -7.72 -14.97 -14.09
C HIS A 148 -9.14 -14.87 -13.50
N GLY A 149 -9.58 -13.65 -13.20
CA GLY A 149 -10.92 -13.36 -12.67
C GLY A 149 -11.16 -13.78 -11.21
N LYS A 150 -10.16 -14.34 -10.52
CA LYS A 150 -10.26 -14.76 -9.12
C LYS A 150 -9.38 -13.90 -8.22
N VAL A 151 -9.78 -13.73 -6.96
CA VAL A 151 -8.97 -13.01 -5.97
C VAL A 151 -7.75 -13.87 -5.61
N ALA A 152 -6.58 -13.45 -6.04
CA ALA A 152 -5.31 -14.09 -5.71
C ALA A 152 -4.77 -13.58 -4.37
N ILE A 153 -4.90 -12.27 -4.13
CA ILE A 153 -4.37 -11.63 -2.94
C ILE A 153 -5.35 -10.57 -2.43
N GLU A 154 -5.61 -10.55 -1.12
CA GLU A 154 -6.20 -9.39 -0.44
C GLU A 154 -5.12 -8.69 0.37
N ILE A 155 -5.00 -7.37 0.19
CA ILE A 155 -3.99 -6.56 0.87
C ILE A 155 -4.68 -5.42 1.61
N LYS A 156 -4.32 -5.24 2.87
CA LYS A 156 -4.60 -4.04 3.65
C LYS A 156 -3.30 -3.29 3.91
N GLU A 157 -3.24 -2.03 3.52
CA GLU A 157 -2.12 -1.12 3.77
C GLU A 157 -2.56 0.00 4.69
N CYS A 158 -1.75 0.28 5.70
CA CYS A 158 -1.90 1.42 6.61
C CYS A 158 -0.67 2.33 6.46
N PHE A 159 -0.91 3.58 6.10
CA PHE A 159 0.14 4.58 5.87
C PHE A 159 0.36 5.41 7.13
N THR A 160 1.60 5.67 7.52
CA THR A 160 1.90 6.45 8.72
C THR A 160 1.50 7.92 8.55
N SER A 161 1.31 8.64 9.66
CA SER A 161 0.97 10.06 9.66
C SER A 161 2.07 10.93 9.04
N ASP A 162 3.31 10.46 9.11
CA ASP A 162 4.52 11.28 8.92
C ASP A 162 5.03 11.24 7.48
N ILE A 163 4.29 10.60 6.57
CA ILE A 163 4.59 10.64 5.13
C ILE A 163 4.68 12.08 4.62
N ASP A 164 3.79 12.97 5.09
CA ASP A 164 3.78 14.37 4.64
C ASP A 164 5.04 15.12 5.13
N SER A 165 5.52 14.82 6.35
CA SER A 165 6.78 15.38 6.88
C SER A 165 7.99 14.91 6.08
N ASN A 166 8.00 13.65 5.66
CA ASN A 166 9.06 13.09 4.82
C ASN A 166 9.11 13.71 3.42
N VAL A 167 7.95 14.03 2.84
CA VAL A 167 7.86 14.72 1.54
C VAL A 167 8.44 16.14 1.65
N ASN A 168 8.11 16.88 2.70
CA ASN A 168 8.63 18.23 2.90
C ASN A 168 10.15 18.24 3.12
N LEU A 169 10.68 17.30 3.92
CA LEU A 169 12.13 17.14 4.10
C LEU A 169 12.87 16.86 2.79
N ALA A 170 12.25 16.11 1.87
CA ALA A 170 12.82 15.85 0.55
C ALA A 170 12.90 17.13 -0.30
N LEU A 171 11.84 17.94 -0.31
CA LEU A 171 11.79 19.22 -1.03
C LEU A 171 12.81 20.23 -0.47
N ASP A 172 12.96 20.31 0.84
CA ASP A 172 13.91 21.22 1.49
C ASP A 172 15.38 20.86 1.20
N ALA A 173 15.69 19.57 1.11
CA ALA A 173 17.03 19.08 0.75
C ALA A 173 17.40 19.39 -0.71
N GLU A 174 16.43 19.32 -1.64
CA GLU A 174 16.66 19.69 -3.05
C GLU A 174 16.89 21.19 -3.20
N ASN A 175 16.09 22.03 -2.53
CA ASN A 175 16.24 23.48 -2.56
C ASN A 175 17.59 23.94 -1.95
N SER A 176 18.09 23.25 -0.94
CA SER A 176 19.40 23.55 -0.33
C SER A 176 20.58 23.17 -1.23
N SER A 177 20.38 22.24 -2.17
CA SER A 177 21.42 21.72 -3.06
C SER A 177 21.57 22.54 -4.36
N GLN A 178 20.62 23.43 -4.65
CA GLN A 178 20.64 24.31 -5.83
C GLN A 178 21.32 25.68 -5.58
N HIS A 179 21.76 25.94 -4.34
CA HIS A 179 22.43 27.18 -3.95
C HIS A 179 23.95 27.08 -3.76
N TYR A 180 24.59 26.03 -4.31
CA TYR A 180 26.04 25.88 -4.38
C TYR A 180 26.54 25.78 -5.81
#